data_AF-A0AAX6FI10-F1
#
_entry.id   AF-A0AAX6FI10-F1
#
_cell.length_a   1.000
_cell.length_b   1.000
_cell.length_c   1.000
_cell.angle_alpha   90.00
_cell.angle_beta   90.00
_cell.angle_gamma   90.00
#
_symmetry.space_group_name_H-M   'P 1'
#
loop_
_entity.id
_entity.type
_entity.pdbx_description
1 polymer ?
#
loop_
_entity_poly.entity_id
_entity_poly.type
_entity_poly.pdbx_seq_one_letter_code
_entity_poly.pdbx_strand_id
1 'polypeptide(L)'
;MWNSNMTIIGSTDVATSLLEASNLIVLTESSIIHSNANLGVRGQGFLNLTGRGDLIEAQRLSLSLFYSINVGPGSVLRSPLLNAPKDEMAPRLNCELQDCPTELIHPPEDCNVNSSLSFTLQICRVEDIGVAGLVQGTVIHFHMARTVVVHLSGTISSSSLGCKGGVGRGTLSSSSGVGGGGGYGGKGGNGFFKGTSVKGGITYGNAALPCHLGSGSGNDSMRASTAGGGIIGNIK
;
A
#
# COMPACT_ATOMS: atom_id res chain seq x y z
N MET A 1 -18.95 -3.73 -15.22
CA MET A 1 -19.30 -2.32 -15.39
C MET A 1 -18.45 -1.81 -16.54
N TRP A 2 -19.04 -0.98 -17.38
CA TRP A 2 -18.34 -0.46 -18.55
C TRP A 2 -18.48 1.05 -18.51
N ASN A 3 -17.35 1.77 -18.52
CA ASN A 3 -17.30 3.22 -18.40
C ASN A 3 -18.25 3.75 -17.30
N SER A 4 -18.24 3.09 -16.14
CA SER A 4 -19.17 3.39 -15.04
C SER A 4 -18.40 3.93 -13.84
N ASN A 5 -19.04 4.81 -13.08
CA ASN A 5 -18.50 5.35 -11.85
C ASN A 5 -19.39 4.95 -10.66
N MET A 6 -18.81 4.27 -9.68
CA MET A 6 -19.43 3.95 -8.39
C MET A 6 -18.73 4.73 -7.29
N THR A 7 -19.50 5.56 -6.59
CA THR A 7 -19.01 6.38 -5.47
C THR A 7 -19.64 5.90 -4.17
N ILE A 8 -18.81 5.56 -3.19
CA ILE A 8 -19.24 5.12 -1.85
C ILE A 8 -18.82 6.21 -0.85
N ILE A 9 -19.81 6.94 -0.33
CA ILE A 9 -19.60 8.03 0.62
C ILE A 9 -19.79 7.48 2.04
N GLY A 10 -18.70 7.31 2.77
CA GLY A 10 -18.71 7.04 4.21
C GLY A 10 -18.80 8.32 5.04
N SER A 11 -19.36 8.19 6.25
CA SER A 11 -19.31 9.23 7.29
C SER A 11 -18.17 8.94 8.27
N THR A 12 -17.88 9.88 9.17
CA THR A 12 -16.87 9.75 10.23
C THR A 12 -17.16 8.59 11.19
N ASP A 13 -18.43 8.18 11.33
CA ASP A 13 -18.86 7.10 12.21
C ASP A 13 -18.82 5.72 11.55
N VAL A 14 -18.78 5.66 10.21
CA VAL A 14 -18.73 4.39 9.46
C VAL A 14 -17.28 3.93 9.35
N ALA A 15 -16.93 2.93 10.15
CA ALA A 15 -15.57 2.40 10.22
C ALA A 15 -15.09 1.85 8.86
N THR A 16 -15.92 1.06 8.15
CA THR A 16 -15.59 0.43 6.86
C THR A 16 -16.87 0.10 6.08
N SER A 17 -16.93 0.47 4.79
CA SER A 17 -17.97 0.02 3.87
C SER A 17 -17.56 -1.31 3.22
N LEU A 18 -18.52 -2.23 3.03
CA LEU A 18 -18.27 -3.54 2.44
C LEU A 18 -19.01 -3.71 1.11
N LEU A 19 -18.26 -4.05 0.06
CA LEU A 19 -18.77 -4.43 -1.25
C LEU A 19 -18.57 -5.93 -1.44
N GLU A 20 -19.65 -6.70 -1.48
CA GLU A 20 -19.61 -8.14 -1.74
C GLU A 20 -20.05 -8.43 -3.18
N ALA A 21 -19.21 -9.16 -3.92
CA ALA A 21 -19.49 -9.53 -5.32
C ALA A 21 -18.88 -10.89 -5.65
N SER A 22 -19.64 -11.82 -6.25
CA SER A 22 -19.11 -13.14 -6.62
C SER A 22 -17.97 -13.05 -7.62
N ASN A 23 -18.16 -12.29 -8.69
CA ASN A 23 -17.15 -11.98 -9.70
C ASN A 23 -17.18 -10.48 -9.99
N LEU A 24 -16.05 -9.81 -9.78
CA LEU A 24 -15.85 -8.42 -10.12
C LEU A 24 -15.01 -8.33 -11.41
N ILE A 25 -15.55 -8.84 -12.52
CA ILE A 25 -15.01 -8.69 -13.90
C ILE A 25 -15.36 -7.30 -14.44
N VAL A 26 -15.25 -6.30 -13.58
CA VAL A 26 -16.23 -5.21 -13.58
C VAL A 26 -15.64 -3.90 -14.03
N LEU A 27 -14.34 -3.72 -14.19
CA LEU A 27 -13.85 -2.48 -14.77
C LEU A 27 -13.36 -2.77 -16.20
N THR A 28 -14.09 -2.22 -17.17
CA THR A 28 -13.67 -2.09 -18.56
C THR A 28 -13.81 -0.61 -18.94
N GLU A 29 -12.85 -0.11 -19.70
CA GLU A 29 -12.75 1.27 -20.18
C GLU A 29 -13.05 2.36 -19.12
N SER A 30 -12.03 2.75 -18.36
CA SER A 30 -12.09 3.89 -17.42
C SER A 30 -13.19 3.78 -16.36
N SER A 31 -13.52 2.56 -15.92
CA SER A 31 -14.51 2.40 -14.84
C SER A 31 -13.88 2.67 -13.48
N ILE A 32 -14.63 3.27 -12.56
CA ILE A 32 -14.12 3.76 -11.28
C ILE A 32 -14.97 3.22 -10.13
N ILE A 33 -14.31 2.69 -9.11
CA ILE A 33 -14.87 2.47 -7.78
C ILE A 33 -14.10 3.36 -6.82
N HIS A 34 -14.77 4.38 -6.30
CA HIS A 34 -14.17 5.38 -5.41
C HIS A 34 -14.88 5.36 -4.06
N SER A 35 -14.10 5.34 -2.97
CA SER A 35 -14.61 5.62 -1.63
C SER A 35 -13.80 6.69 -0.92
N ASN A 36 -14.49 7.63 -0.27
CA ASN A 36 -13.86 8.63 0.60
C ASN A 36 -13.48 8.06 1.99
N ALA A 37 -13.85 6.82 2.29
CA ALA A 37 -13.63 6.14 3.58
C ALA A 37 -12.92 4.79 3.38
N ASN A 38 -12.93 3.92 4.38
CA ASN A 38 -12.39 2.56 4.27
C ASN A 38 -13.33 1.68 3.45
N LEU A 39 -12.78 0.94 2.49
CA LEU A 39 -13.52 0.04 1.61
C LEU A 39 -12.96 -1.39 1.71
N GLY A 40 -13.81 -2.33 2.07
CA GLY A 40 -13.59 -3.76 1.88
C GLY A 40 -14.29 -4.23 0.62
N VAL A 41 -13.60 -4.98 -0.23
CA VAL A 41 -14.17 -5.67 -1.38
C VAL A 41 -13.95 -7.16 -1.17
N ARG A 42 -15.05 -7.91 -1.09
CA ARG A 42 -15.06 -9.36 -0.93
C ARG A 42 -15.63 -10.02 -2.17
N GLY A 43 -14.99 -11.09 -2.61
CA GLY A 43 -15.56 -11.93 -3.67
C GLY A 43 -15.21 -13.39 -3.54
N GLN A 44 -15.74 -14.23 -4.44
CA GLN A 44 -15.52 -15.68 -4.43
C GLN A 44 -14.88 -16.18 -5.75
N GLY A 45 -14.71 -15.30 -6.74
CA GLY A 45 -14.14 -15.62 -8.03
C GLY A 45 -13.05 -14.62 -8.41
N PHE A 46 -13.26 -13.88 -9.49
CA PHE A 46 -12.21 -13.03 -10.08
C PHE A 46 -12.44 -11.55 -9.81
N LEU A 47 -11.37 -10.82 -9.52
CA LEU A 47 -11.30 -9.36 -9.62
C LEU A 47 -10.38 -9.00 -10.77
N ASN A 48 -10.94 -8.54 -11.88
CA ASN A 48 -10.17 -8.19 -13.07
C ASN A 48 -10.37 -6.72 -13.43
N LEU A 49 -9.29 -5.96 -13.34
CA LEU A 49 -9.17 -4.62 -13.91
C LEU A 49 -8.51 -4.77 -15.27
N THR A 50 -9.26 -4.55 -16.35
CA THR A 50 -8.77 -4.88 -17.71
C THR A 50 -8.72 -3.67 -18.63
N GLY A 51 -9.46 -2.62 -18.32
CA GLY A 51 -9.48 -1.35 -19.02
C GLY A 51 -8.37 -0.42 -18.57
N ARG A 52 -7.77 0.27 -19.55
CA ARG A 52 -6.94 1.44 -19.27
C ARG A 52 -7.80 2.50 -18.58
N GLY A 53 -7.29 3.07 -17.49
CA GLY A 53 -8.00 4.06 -16.69
C GLY A 53 -8.90 3.47 -15.62
N ASP A 54 -9.02 2.13 -15.52
CA ASP A 54 -9.77 1.52 -14.43
C ASP A 54 -9.12 1.80 -13.08
N LEU A 55 -9.94 2.17 -12.10
CA LEU A 55 -9.47 2.62 -10.80
C LEU A 55 -10.34 2.06 -9.68
N ILE A 56 -9.71 1.41 -8.70
CA ILE A 56 -10.30 1.21 -7.38
C ILE A 56 -9.44 1.98 -6.39
N GLU A 57 -10.06 2.94 -5.71
CA GLU A 57 -9.38 3.71 -4.67
C GLU A 57 -10.25 3.96 -3.45
N ALA A 58 -9.58 3.96 -2.30
CA ALA A 58 -10.19 4.22 -1.01
C ALA A 58 -9.16 4.78 -0.02
N GLN A 59 -9.62 5.30 1.11
CA GLN A 59 -8.72 5.74 2.16
C GLN A 59 -7.94 4.57 2.76
N ARG A 60 -8.62 3.43 2.97
CA ARG A 60 -8.00 2.10 3.12
C ARG A 60 -8.76 1.11 2.27
N LEU A 61 -8.03 0.22 1.61
CA LEU A 61 -8.59 -0.77 0.70
C LEU A 61 -8.22 -2.16 1.18
N SER A 62 -9.22 -3.03 1.35
CA SER A 62 -9.00 -4.47 1.54
C SER A 62 -9.70 -5.26 0.47
N LEU A 63 -8.96 -6.16 -0.15
CA LEU A 63 -9.44 -7.09 -1.16
C LEU A 63 -9.31 -8.50 -0.56
N SER A 64 -10.41 -9.24 -0.48
CA SER A 64 -10.38 -10.56 0.16
C SER A 64 -11.27 -11.60 -0.51
N LEU A 65 -10.88 -12.87 -0.30
CA LEU A 65 -11.61 -14.08 -0.71
C LEU A 65 -11.70 -14.32 -2.24
N PHE A 66 -11.11 -13.45 -3.05
CA PHE A 66 -11.00 -13.69 -4.49
C PHE A 66 -10.11 -14.89 -4.77
N TYR A 67 -10.49 -15.72 -5.73
CA TYR A 67 -9.62 -16.74 -6.28
C TYR A 67 -8.41 -16.08 -6.97
N SER A 68 -8.64 -15.07 -7.81
CA SER A 68 -7.57 -14.34 -8.47
C SER A 68 -7.87 -12.85 -8.60
N ILE A 69 -6.82 -12.03 -8.49
CA ILE A 69 -6.85 -10.59 -8.69
C ILE A 69 -5.89 -10.23 -9.82
N ASN A 70 -6.39 -9.61 -10.88
CA ASN A 70 -5.58 -9.12 -11.98
C ASN A 70 -5.72 -7.60 -12.11
N VAL A 71 -4.59 -6.90 -11.99
CA VAL A 71 -4.47 -5.47 -12.25
C VAL A 71 -3.85 -5.31 -13.63
N GLY A 72 -4.68 -5.08 -14.64
CA GLY A 72 -4.27 -4.96 -16.03
C GLY A 72 -3.48 -3.69 -16.35
N PRO A 73 -2.85 -3.61 -17.55
CA PRO A 73 -2.07 -2.46 -17.96
C PRO A 73 -2.87 -1.16 -17.94
N GLY A 74 -2.36 -0.14 -17.24
CA GLY A 74 -3.01 1.16 -17.11
C GLY A 74 -4.20 1.19 -16.14
N SER A 75 -4.50 0.09 -15.46
CA SER A 75 -5.42 0.05 -14.33
C SER A 75 -4.68 0.34 -13.01
N VAL A 76 -5.41 0.80 -12.00
CA VAL A 76 -4.85 1.26 -10.73
C VAL A 76 -5.64 0.72 -9.53
N LEU A 77 -4.94 0.09 -8.59
CA LEU A 77 -5.39 -0.11 -7.22
C LEU A 77 -4.66 0.89 -6.32
N ARG A 78 -5.38 1.71 -5.55
CA ARG A 78 -4.75 2.76 -4.75
C ARG A 78 -5.34 2.91 -3.35
N SER A 79 -4.46 3.06 -2.37
CA SER A 79 -4.82 3.58 -1.04
C SER A 79 -3.58 4.06 -0.25
N PRO A 80 -3.62 5.20 0.46
CA PRO A 80 -4.75 6.10 0.63
C PRO A 80 -5.03 6.96 -0.61
N LEU A 81 -6.09 7.76 -0.54
CA LEU A 81 -6.42 8.75 -1.56
C LEU A 81 -5.32 9.82 -1.63
N LEU A 82 -4.96 10.27 -2.84
CA LEU A 82 -3.89 11.26 -3.05
C LEU A 82 -4.18 12.63 -2.40
N ASN A 83 -5.46 13.02 -2.35
CA ASN A 83 -5.91 14.34 -1.89
C ASN A 83 -6.80 14.25 -0.63
N ALA A 84 -6.73 13.16 0.14
CA ALA A 84 -7.53 13.06 1.35
C ALA A 84 -7.11 14.12 2.40
N PRO A 85 -8.07 14.70 3.13
CA PRO A 85 -7.76 15.54 4.28
C PRO A 85 -6.91 14.77 5.28
N LYS A 86 -5.88 15.43 5.81
CA LYS A 86 -4.97 14.88 6.83
C LYS A 86 -5.68 14.84 8.20
N ASP A 87 -6.67 13.98 8.38
CA ASP A 87 -7.26 13.73 9.70
C ASP A 87 -7.93 12.34 9.82
N GLU A 88 -8.05 11.87 11.07
CA GLU A 88 -8.57 10.61 11.67
C GLU A 88 -8.57 9.29 10.87
N MET A 89 -8.98 9.29 9.61
CA MET A 89 -8.94 8.11 8.73
C MET A 89 -7.57 7.87 8.09
N ALA A 90 -6.60 8.76 8.35
CA ALA A 90 -5.21 8.54 7.98
C ALA A 90 -4.67 7.24 8.61
N PRO A 91 -3.92 6.42 7.86
CA PRO A 91 -3.26 5.24 8.43
C PRO A 91 -2.33 5.65 9.56
N ARG A 92 -2.44 5.00 10.73
CA ARG A 92 -1.48 5.20 11.81
C ARG A 92 -0.20 4.44 11.45
N LEU A 93 0.72 5.18 10.85
CA LEU A 93 1.98 4.66 10.33
C LEU A 93 2.99 4.29 11.42
N ASN A 94 2.76 4.74 12.66
CA ASN A 94 3.56 4.29 13.81
C ASN A 94 5.08 4.45 13.60
N CYS A 95 5.49 5.54 12.95
CA CYS A 95 6.86 5.76 12.48
C CYS A 95 7.92 5.74 13.61
N GLU A 96 7.51 6.09 14.82
CA GLU A 96 8.36 6.18 16.01
C GLU A 96 8.34 4.91 16.88
N LEU A 97 7.44 3.97 16.59
CA LEU A 97 7.31 2.74 17.38
C LEU A 97 8.41 1.75 17.00
N GLN A 98 9.19 1.35 18.00
CA GLN A 98 10.25 0.36 17.89
C GLN A 98 9.74 -1.08 18.07
N ASP A 99 8.53 -1.23 18.61
CA ASP A 99 7.82 -2.50 18.72
C ASP A 99 6.77 -2.69 17.63
N CYS A 100 6.64 -3.94 17.22
CA CYS A 100 5.79 -4.41 16.16
C CYS A 100 4.32 -4.51 16.65
N PRO A 101 3.35 -3.86 16.01
CA PRO A 101 1.94 -4.09 16.31
C PRO A 101 1.61 -5.58 16.18
N THR A 102 0.99 -6.16 17.21
CA THR A 102 0.62 -7.57 17.25
C THR A 102 -0.24 -7.95 16.05
N GLU A 103 -1.06 -7.02 15.56
CA GLU A 103 -1.94 -7.21 14.41
C GLU A 103 -1.21 -7.31 13.07
N LEU A 104 0.09 -6.93 13.00
CA LEU A 104 0.95 -7.18 11.85
C LEU A 104 1.69 -8.51 11.95
N ILE A 105 1.98 -8.98 13.17
CA ILE A 105 2.59 -10.31 13.42
C ILE A 105 1.55 -11.41 13.27
N HIS A 106 0.37 -11.16 13.83
CA HIS A 106 -0.79 -12.04 13.86
C HIS A 106 -1.97 -11.32 13.23
N PRO A 107 -1.94 -11.10 11.90
CA PRO A 107 -3.07 -10.51 11.21
C PRO A 107 -4.30 -11.38 11.40
N PRO A 108 -5.48 -10.75 11.53
CA PRO A 108 -6.69 -11.49 11.81
C PRO A 108 -7.04 -12.37 10.61
N GLU A 109 -7.36 -13.63 10.90
CA GLU A 109 -7.62 -14.62 9.85
C GLU A 109 -8.81 -14.23 8.97
N ASP A 110 -9.74 -13.43 9.48
CA ASP A 110 -10.97 -12.99 8.81
C ASP A 110 -10.76 -11.82 7.83
N CYS A 111 -9.50 -11.38 7.62
CA CYS A 111 -9.12 -10.30 6.71
C CYS A 111 -9.86 -8.97 6.99
N ASN A 112 -10.35 -8.77 8.22
CA ASN A 112 -11.17 -7.61 8.52
C ASN A 112 -10.32 -6.33 8.68
N VAL A 113 -10.79 -5.22 8.12
CA VAL A 113 -10.09 -3.93 8.17
C VAL A 113 -10.55 -3.17 9.39
N ASN A 114 -9.73 -3.18 10.43
CA ASN A 114 -9.91 -2.29 11.58
C ASN A 114 -9.14 -0.98 11.36
N SER A 115 -9.71 0.14 11.79
CA SER A 115 -9.09 1.48 11.76
C SER A 115 -7.78 1.55 12.58
N SER A 116 -7.56 0.62 13.51
CA SER A 116 -6.31 0.50 14.27
C SER A 116 -5.12 -0.02 13.46
N LEU A 117 -5.36 -0.67 12.31
CA LEU A 117 -4.31 -1.34 11.53
C LEU A 117 -3.46 -0.32 10.75
N SER A 118 -2.15 -0.58 10.64
CA SER A 118 -1.22 0.33 9.95
C SER A 118 -1.24 0.18 8.43
N PHE A 119 -1.88 -0.87 7.89
CA PHE A 119 -1.93 -1.11 6.45
C PHE A 119 -2.95 -0.23 5.72
N THR A 120 -2.59 0.18 4.51
CA THR A 120 -3.44 1.02 3.65
C THR A 120 -4.08 0.20 2.56
N LEU A 121 -3.35 -0.79 2.06
CA LEU A 121 -3.82 -1.76 1.08
C LEU A 121 -3.58 -3.16 1.63
N GLN A 122 -4.64 -3.95 1.78
CA GLN A 122 -4.53 -5.37 2.14
C GLN A 122 -5.11 -6.23 1.04
N ILE A 123 -4.37 -7.27 0.64
CA ILE A 123 -4.87 -8.35 -0.21
C ILE A 123 -4.76 -9.64 0.59
N CYS A 124 -5.90 -10.28 0.83
CA CYS A 124 -6.00 -11.35 1.82
C CYS A 124 -6.76 -12.56 1.30
N ARG A 125 -6.23 -13.77 1.53
CA ARG A 125 -6.83 -15.04 1.06
C ARG A 125 -7.11 -15.02 -0.45
N VAL A 126 -6.04 -14.90 -1.23
CA VAL A 126 -6.08 -14.89 -2.69
C VAL A 126 -5.07 -15.89 -3.21
N GLU A 127 -5.47 -16.76 -4.14
CA GLU A 127 -4.52 -17.72 -4.71
C GLU A 127 -3.52 -16.99 -5.61
N ASP A 128 -3.99 -16.31 -6.65
CA ASP A 128 -3.12 -15.73 -7.67
C ASP A 128 -3.34 -14.23 -7.87
N ILE A 129 -2.25 -13.45 -7.72
CA ILE A 129 -2.25 -12.00 -7.90
C ILE A 129 -1.34 -11.64 -9.08
N GLY A 130 -1.93 -11.13 -10.17
CA GLY A 130 -1.22 -10.63 -11.35
C GLY A 130 -1.22 -9.11 -11.41
N VAL A 131 -0.03 -8.51 -11.45
CA VAL A 131 0.14 -7.04 -11.51
C VAL A 131 0.81 -6.64 -12.82
N ALA A 132 0.04 -6.11 -13.76
CA ALA A 132 0.51 -5.51 -15.01
C ALA A 132 0.23 -3.99 -15.08
N GLY A 133 -0.57 -3.45 -14.16
CA GLY A 133 -0.81 -2.02 -13.93
C GLY A 133 -0.13 -1.51 -12.66
N LEU A 134 -0.78 -0.59 -11.94
CA LEU A 134 -0.24 0.03 -10.73
C LEU A 134 -0.98 -0.42 -9.47
N VAL A 135 -0.26 -0.99 -8.51
CA VAL A 135 -0.72 -1.16 -7.12
C VAL A 135 0.04 -0.15 -6.28
N GLN A 136 -0.69 0.79 -5.66
CA GLN A 136 -0.09 1.88 -4.92
C GLN A 136 -0.65 1.93 -3.50
N GLY A 137 0.23 1.95 -2.50
CA GLY A 137 -0.19 2.32 -1.17
C GLY A 137 0.92 2.38 -0.14
N THR A 138 0.71 3.10 0.96
CA THR A 138 1.75 3.30 1.97
C THR A 138 2.28 1.99 2.53
N VAL A 139 1.37 1.10 2.91
CA VAL A 139 1.70 -0.18 3.52
C VAL A 139 0.83 -1.20 2.83
N ILE A 140 1.46 -1.96 1.94
CA ILE A 140 0.80 -2.96 1.13
C ILE A 140 1.04 -4.31 1.81
N HIS A 141 -0.04 -4.93 2.27
CA HIS A 141 0.01 -6.20 2.98
C HIS A 141 -0.61 -7.31 2.13
N PHE A 142 0.20 -8.30 1.77
CA PHE A 142 -0.24 -9.55 1.17
C PHE A 142 -0.30 -10.61 2.26
N HIS A 143 -1.50 -11.12 2.54
CA HIS A 143 -1.72 -12.13 3.58
C HIS A 143 -2.39 -13.37 3.02
N MET A 144 -1.79 -14.54 3.26
CA MET A 144 -2.31 -15.81 2.71
C MET A 144 -2.49 -15.71 1.19
N ALA A 145 -1.54 -15.03 0.53
CA ALA A 145 -1.41 -15.06 -0.91
C ALA A 145 -0.56 -16.27 -1.30
N ARG A 146 -0.93 -17.02 -2.33
CA ARG A 146 -0.07 -18.11 -2.82
C ARG A 146 0.95 -17.59 -3.83
N THR A 147 0.52 -16.77 -4.78
CA THR A 147 1.45 -16.16 -5.75
C THR A 147 1.20 -14.68 -5.95
N VAL A 148 2.30 -13.92 -6.10
CA VAL A 148 2.27 -12.52 -6.53
C VAL A 148 3.24 -12.38 -7.71
N VAL A 149 2.70 -12.12 -8.89
CA VAL A 149 3.47 -11.96 -10.13
C VAL A 149 3.37 -10.51 -10.58
N VAL A 150 4.51 -9.80 -10.58
CA VAL A 150 4.61 -8.46 -11.15
C VAL A 150 5.18 -8.59 -12.56
N HIS A 151 4.37 -8.26 -13.56
CA HIS A 151 4.75 -8.27 -14.97
C HIS A 151 5.64 -7.07 -15.31
N LEU A 152 6.29 -7.10 -16.48
CA LEU A 152 7.21 -6.04 -16.94
C LEU A 152 6.57 -4.64 -16.96
N SER A 153 5.28 -4.54 -17.27
CA SER A 153 4.54 -3.27 -17.25
C SER A 153 3.97 -2.90 -15.87
N GLY A 154 4.00 -3.85 -14.93
CA GLY A 154 3.42 -3.72 -13.61
C GLY A 154 4.32 -2.97 -12.64
N THR A 155 3.72 -2.33 -11.65
CA THR A 155 4.45 -1.66 -10.57
C THR A 155 3.68 -1.78 -9.26
N ILE A 156 4.37 -2.22 -8.21
CA ILE A 156 3.90 -2.10 -6.83
C ILE A 156 4.71 -0.97 -6.18
N SER A 157 4.04 0.07 -5.71
CA SER A 157 4.70 1.26 -5.14
C SER A 157 4.16 1.57 -3.76
N SER A 158 5.07 1.61 -2.79
CA SER A 158 4.82 2.12 -1.44
C SER A 158 5.50 3.45 -1.13
N SER A 159 6.07 4.09 -2.14
CA SER A 159 6.75 5.38 -1.99
C SER A 159 5.78 6.53 -1.75
N SER A 160 6.30 7.62 -1.18
CA SER A 160 5.66 8.93 -0.98
C SER A 160 4.46 9.03 -0.02
N LEU A 161 3.97 7.91 0.50
CA LEU A 161 2.78 7.89 1.35
C LEU A 161 3.04 7.45 2.80
N GLY A 162 4.30 7.18 3.18
CA GLY A 162 4.67 6.67 4.51
C GLY A 162 5.43 7.63 5.42
N CYS A 163 6.44 7.13 6.13
CA CYS A 163 7.18 7.89 7.13
C CYS A 163 8.31 8.70 6.48
N LYS A 164 8.43 9.98 6.83
CA LYS A 164 9.58 10.83 6.43
C LYS A 164 10.75 10.74 7.41
N GLY A 165 10.51 10.26 8.62
CA GLY A 165 11.48 10.10 9.70
C GLY A 165 11.23 8.81 10.48
N GLY A 166 11.46 8.85 11.79
CA GLY A 166 11.26 7.71 12.68
C GLY A 166 12.44 6.72 12.74
N VAL A 167 12.16 5.52 13.25
CA VAL A 167 13.20 4.48 13.48
C VAL A 167 13.94 4.11 12.19
N GLY A 168 13.25 4.19 11.05
CA GLY A 168 13.80 3.96 9.71
C GLY A 168 14.48 5.16 9.05
N ARG A 169 14.85 6.21 9.78
CA ARG A 169 15.40 7.41 9.18
C ARG A 169 16.58 7.10 8.24
N GLY A 170 16.43 7.53 6.98
CA GLY A 170 17.45 7.41 5.95
C GLY A 170 18.65 8.32 6.17
N THR A 171 19.52 8.43 5.16
CA THR A 171 20.52 9.51 5.11
C THR A 171 20.12 10.55 4.08
N LEU A 172 20.73 11.72 4.15
CA LEU A 172 20.47 12.79 3.23
C LEU A 172 21.74 13.61 2.99
N SER A 173 22.03 13.90 1.73
CA SER A 173 23.09 14.82 1.37
C SER A 173 22.60 16.26 1.47
N SER A 174 23.23 17.03 2.35
CA SER A 174 22.92 18.45 2.59
C SER A 174 23.11 19.34 1.34
N SER A 175 23.91 18.92 0.36
CA SER A 175 24.27 19.72 -0.82
C SER A 175 23.41 19.45 -2.06
N SER A 176 22.90 18.23 -2.21
CA SER A 176 22.18 17.79 -3.42
C SER A 176 20.70 17.45 -3.17
N GLY A 177 20.28 17.39 -1.90
CA GLY A 177 18.92 16.97 -1.52
C GLY A 177 18.62 15.50 -1.80
N VAL A 178 19.62 14.72 -2.23
CA VAL A 178 19.50 13.28 -2.49
C VAL A 178 19.50 12.52 -1.17
N GLY A 179 18.54 11.62 -0.99
CA GLY A 179 18.43 10.81 0.22
C GLY A 179 18.40 9.33 -0.08
N GLY A 180 19.11 8.55 0.74
CA GLY A 180 18.93 7.10 0.81
C GLY A 180 17.94 6.77 1.93
N GLY A 181 17.09 5.76 1.75
CA GLY A 181 16.20 5.28 2.81
C GLY A 181 16.95 4.36 3.78
N GLY A 182 16.53 4.27 5.04
CA GLY A 182 16.85 3.15 5.93
C GLY A 182 16.28 1.82 5.44
N GLY A 183 16.74 0.73 6.04
CA GLY A 183 16.31 -0.63 5.67
C GLY A 183 15.80 -1.40 6.87
N TYR A 184 14.56 -1.89 6.77
CA TYR A 184 14.01 -2.75 7.81
C TYR A 184 14.57 -4.17 7.68
N GLY A 185 15.16 -4.71 8.74
CA GLY A 185 15.74 -6.05 8.74
C GLY A 185 16.92 -6.22 7.76
N GLY A 186 17.44 -5.13 7.18
CA GLY A 186 18.48 -5.17 6.17
C GLY A 186 19.03 -3.78 5.83
N LYS A 187 19.90 -3.71 4.82
CA LYS A 187 20.50 -2.44 4.40
C LYS A 187 19.49 -1.61 3.61
N GLY A 188 19.37 -0.33 3.95
CA GLY A 188 18.51 0.60 3.23
C GLY A 188 18.96 0.90 1.80
N GLY A 189 18.02 1.33 0.95
CA GLY A 189 18.26 1.68 -0.45
C GLY A 189 19.10 2.95 -0.60
N ASN A 190 20.06 2.94 -1.53
CA ASN A 190 20.84 4.14 -1.87
C ASN A 190 20.00 5.12 -2.70
N GLY A 191 20.16 6.41 -2.43
CA GLY A 191 19.62 7.48 -3.27
C GLY A 191 20.56 7.77 -4.44
N PHE A 192 20.00 8.01 -5.63
CA PHE A 192 20.77 8.47 -6.78
C PHE A 192 20.00 9.54 -7.56
N PHE A 193 20.67 10.66 -7.85
CA PHE A 193 20.12 11.71 -8.70
C PHE A 193 21.24 12.45 -9.42
N LYS A 194 21.13 12.58 -10.74
CA LYS A 194 22.07 13.33 -11.60
C LYS A 194 23.55 13.09 -11.26
N GLY A 195 23.95 11.81 -11.13
CA GLY A 195 25.34 11.43 -10.84
C GLY A 195 25.74 11.47 -9.35
N THR A 196 24.91 12.05 -8.48
CA THR A 196 25.15 12.09 -7.03
C THR A 196 24.51 10.87 -6.37
N SER A 197 25.30 10.12 -5.61
CA SER A 197 24.82 8.95 -4.86
C SER A 197 24.95 9.17 -3.35
N VAL A 198 23.94 8.73 -2.61
CA VAL A 198 23.89 8.78 -1.16
C VAL A 198 23.57 7.39 -0.64
N LYS A 199 24.36 6.88 0.30
CA LYS A 199 24.18 5.54 0.86
C LYS A 199 22.85 5.45 1.63
N GLY A 200 22.23 4.27 1.62
CA GLY A 200 21.08 4.01 2.48
C GLY A 200 21.36 4.29 3.96
N GLY A 201 20.29 4.55 4.69
CA GLY A 201 20.29 4.70 6.15
C GLY A 201 20.71 3.43 6.88
N ILE A 202 20.75 3.51 8.20
CA ILE A 202 21.07 2.38 9.05
C ILE A 202 20.05 1.25 8.88
N THR A 203 20.51 0.03 9.13
CA THR A 203 19.62 -1.12 9.33
C THR A 203 18.93 -0.99 10.67
N TYR A 204 17.64 -1.26 10.72
CA TYR A 204 16.85 -1.24 11.95
C TYR A 204 15.83 -2.39 11.97
N GLY A 205 15.41 -2.76 13.18
CA GLY A 205 14.47 -3.86 13.40
C GLY A 205 14.98 -5.24 13.00
N ASN A 206 14.06 -6.16 12.70
CA ASN A 206 14.35 -7.58 12.52
C ASN A 206 13.72 -8.12 11.23
N ALA A 207 14.52 -8.73 10.35
CA ALA A 207 14.05 -9.34 9.11
C ALA A 207 12.92 -10.36 9.30
N ALA A 208 12.84 -10.99 10.47
CA ALA A 208 11.79 -11.96 10.81
C ALA A 208 10.46 -11.30 11.25
N LEU A 209 10.39 -9.98 11.42
CA LEU A 209 9.22 -9.26 11.94
C LEU A 209 8.85 -8.07 11.04
N PRO A 210 8.25 -8.25 9.85
CA PRO A 210 8.19 -7.23 8.78
C PRO A 210 7.24 -6.03 9.02
N CYS A 211 7.00 -5.61 10.25
CA CYS A 211 5.95 -4.64 10.61
C CYS A 211 6.40 -3.18 10.74
N HIS A 212 7.69 -2.89 10.85
CA HIS A 212 8.11 -1.49 10.91
C HIS A 212 8.15 -0.92 9.50
N LEU A 213 7.47 0.20 9.32
CA LEU A 213 7.33 0.82 8.02
C LEU A 213 8.67 1.40 7.57
N GLY A 214 8.95 1.23 6.29
CA GLY A 214 10.18 1.65 5.64
C GLY A 214 10.32 3.17 5.62
N SER A 215 11.21 3.71 6.43
CA SER A 215 12.28 4.59 5.98
C SER A 215 12.08 5.58 4.83
N GLY A 216 11.75 6.83 5.17
CA GLY A 216 11.92 7.99 4.30
C GLY A 216 13.35 8.52 4.25
N SER A 217 13.56 9.55 3.43
CA SER A 217 14.81 10.30 3.35
C SER A 217 15.17 10.90 4.71
N GLY A 218 16.45 10.92 5.06
CA GLY A 218 16.95 11.19 6.41
C GLY A 218 16.69 12.54 7.06
N ASN A 219 15.71 13.35 6.68
CA ASN A 219 15.36 14.58 7.40
C ASN A 219 13.90 15.01 7.19
N ASP A 220 13.03 14.71 8.15
CA ASP A 220 11.61 15.11 8.18
C ASP A 220 11.39 16.62 8.19
N SER A 221 12.37 17.38 8.67
CA SER A 221 12.33 18.84 8.82
C SER A 221 12.52 19.58 7.48
N MET A 222 12.94 18.87 6.43
CA MET A 222 13.11 19.45 5.10
C MET A 222 11.94 19.17 4.17
N ARG A 223 11.49 20.21 3.44
CA ARG A 223 10.39 20.11 2.48
C ARG A 223 10.63 19.11 1.35
N ALA A 224 11.89 18.87 0.99
CA ALA A 224 12.31 17.92 -0.05
C ALA A 224 12.38 16.45 0.45
N SER A 225 11.93 16.17 1.67
CA SER A 225 11.96 14.82 2.21
C SER A 225 10.91 13.91 1.58
N THR A 226 11.37 12.75 1.11
CA THR A 226 10.52 11.71 0.55
C THR A 226 10.12 10.75 1.66
N ALA A 227 8.82 10.50 1.77
CA ALA A 227 8.29 9.47 2.65
C ALA A 227 8.51 8.08 2.05
N GLY A 228 8.95 7.13 2.88
CA GLY A 228 9.01 5.71 2.51
C GLY A 228 7.85 4.95 3.14
N GLY A 229 7.34 3.94 2.45
CA GLY A 229 6.34 3.02 2.97
C GLY A 229 6.89 1.61 3.15
N GLY A 230 5.99 0.63 3.26
CA GLY A 230 6.34 -0.78 3.46
C GLY A 230 5.55 -1.71 2.54
N ILE A 231 6.15 -2.84 2.20
CA ILE A 231 5.44 -3.98 1.62
C ILE A 231 5.68 -5.16 2.55
N ILE A 232 4.60 -5.80 2.99
CA ILE A 232 4.62 -6.92 3.93
C ILE A 232 4.00 -8.11 3.20
N GLY A 233 4.77 -9.17 3.02
CA GLY A 233 4.31 -10.37 2.33
C GLY A 233 4.39 -11.59 3.24
N ASN A 234 3.25 -12.17 3.57
CA ASN A 234 3.15 -13.56 3.99
C ASN A 234 2.59 -14.37 2.81
N ILE A 235 3.52 -14.82 1.97
CA ILE A 235 3.28 -15.60 0.77
C ILE A 235 3.58 -17.06 1.12
N LYS A 236 2.63 -17.96 0.84
CA LYS A 236 2.76 -19.40 1.13
C LYS A 236 3.43 -20.18 0.01
#